data_AF-A0A1Q7YEV9-F1
#
_entry.id   AF-A0A1Q7YEV9-F1
#
_cell.length_a   1.000
_cell.length_b   1.000
_cell.length_c   1.000
_cell.angle_alpha   90.00
_cell.angle_beta   90.00
_cell.angle_gamma   90.00
#
_symmetry.space_group_name_H-M   'P 1'
#
loop_
_entity.id
_entity.type
_entity.pdbx_description
1 polymer ?
#
loop_
_entity_poly.entity_id
_entity_poly.type
_entity_poly.pdbx_seq_one_letter_code
_entity_poly.pdbx_strand_id
1 'polypeptide(L)'
;MEAANEQKREQILALREQRVETMLNGVRALHCADQVPIAYAVDRLISEVRSVRYFSDSRLWYQRYIIRTLSQDLQILKVRNRWMCSKGRADAMDFKLWFFCRDLEYEI
;
A
#
# COMPACT_ATOMS: atom_id res chain seq x y z
N MET A 1 18.74 18.48 24.16
CA MET A 1 18.93 18.24 22.71
C MET A 1 18.14 17.04 22.22
N GLU A 2 17.98 15.97 23.00
CA GLU A 2 17.19 14.78 22.63
C GLU A 2 15.71 15.07 22.40
N ALA A 3 15.04 15.82 23.30
CA ALA A 3 13.60 16.13 23.16
C ALA A 3 13.23 16.87 21.86
N ALA A 4 14.12 17.72 21.33
CA ALA A 4 13.89 18.43 20.07
C ALA A 4 14.08 17.53 18.84
N ASN A 5 14.90 16.49 18.95
CA ASN A 5 15.06 15.49 17.88
C ASN A 5 13.91 14.47 17.89
N GLU A 6 13.40 14.15 19.07
CA GLU A 6 12.22 13.29 19.25
C GLU A 6 10.96 13.95 18.68
N GLN A 7 10.68 15.21 19.05
CA GLN A 7 9.56 15.96 18.47
C GLN A 7 9.63 16.09 16.94
N LYS A 8 10.83 16.27 16.37
CA LYS A 8 11.00 16.31 14.91
C LYS A 8 10.68 14.96 14.25
N ARG A 9 11.04 13.85 14.89
CA ARG A 9 10.72 12.49 14.38
C ARG A 9 9.21 12.25 14.40
N GLU A 10 8.55 12.58 15.50
CA GLU A 10 7.09 12.46 15.64
C GLU A 10 6.35 13.30 14.58
N GLN A 11 6.78 14.54 14.33
CA GLN A 11 6.19 15.38 13.30
C GLN A 11 6.36 14.79 11.89
N ILE A 12 7.52 14.20 11.60
CA ILE A 12 7.78 13.55 10.30
C ILE A 12 6.89 12.30 10.15
N LEU A 13 6.74 11.49 11.20
CA LEU A 13 5.87 10.32 11.19
C LEU A 13 4.41 10.71 10.97
N ALA A 14 3.89 11.67 11.75
CA ALA A 14 2.52 12.17 11.62
C ALA A 14 2.23 12.73 10.21
N LEU A 15 3.19 13.47 9.62
CA LEU A 15 3.03 13.97 8.25
C LEU A 15 2.98 12.83 7.22
N ARG A 16 3.76 11.77 7.42
CA ARG A 16 3.76 10.60 6.52
C ARG A 16 2.45 9.82 6.65
N GLU A 17 1.98 9.57 7.87
CA GLU A 17 0.68 8.94 8.14
C GLU A 17 -0.46 9.73 7.51
N GLN A 18 -0.47 11.06 7.68
CA GLN A 18 -1.48 11.92 7.09
C GLN A 18 -1.50 11.83 5.55
N ARG A 19 -0.32 11.74 4.92
CA ARG A 19 -0.22 11.58 3.46
C ARG A 19 -0.78 10.24 2.99
N VAL A 20 -0.48 9.16 3.70
CA VAL A 20 -1.04 7.83 3.38
C VAL A 20 -2.54 7.83 3.57
N GLU A 21 -3.04 8.36 4.69
CA GLU A 21 -4.48 8.38 4.98
C GLU A 21 -5.24 9.21 3.94
N THR A 22 -4.68 10.36 3.54
CA THR A 22 -5.24 11.19 2.46
C THR A 22 -5.33 10.42 1.15
N MET A 23 -4.27 9.71 0.78
CA MET A 23 -4.24 8.87 -0.42
C MET A 23 -5.28 7.73 -0.33
N LEU A 24 -5.34 7.01 0.80
CA LEU A 24 -6.29 5.93 1.01
C LEU A 24 -7.74 6.42 0.95
N ASN A 25 -8.03 7.60 1.50
CA ASN A 25 -9.36 8.20 1.40
C ASN A 25 -9.73 8.54 -0.05
N GLY A 26 -8.78 9.03 -0.84
CA GLY A 26 -8.96 9.20 -2.29
C GLY A 26 -9.27 7.88 -3.01
N VAL A 27 -8.53 6.82 -2.70
CA VAL A 27 -8.75 5.47 -3.26
C VAL A 27 -10.14 4.93 -2.86
N ARG A 28 -10.53 5.08 -1.59
CA ARG A 28 -11.82 4.60 -1.07
C ARG A 28 -13.03 5.32 -1.68
N ALA A 29 -12.86 6.61 -2.02
CA ALA A 29 -13.92 7.42 -2.62
C ALA A 29 -14.27 6.99 -4.06
N LEU A 30 -13.38 6.24 -4.72
CA LEU A 30 -13.64 5.78 -6.09
C LEU A 30 -14.64 4.63 -6.11
N HIS A 31 -15.71 4.82 -6.89
CA HIS A 31 -16.61 3.76 -7.32
C HIS A 31 -16.17 3.25 -8.69
N CYS A 32 -15.67 2.02 -8.74
CA CYS A 32 -15.28 1.39 -10.00
C CYS A 32 -16.03 0.07 -10.16
N ALA A 33 -16.68 -0.10 -11.31
CA ALA A 33 -17.32 -1.36 -11.68
C ALA A 33 -16.30 -2.41 -12.14
N ASP A 34 -15.16 -1.96 -12.69
CA ASP A 34 -14.16 -2.83 -13.30
C ASP A 34 -13.33 -3.57 -12.25
N GLN A 35 -13.32 -4.90 -12.37
CA GLN A 35 -12.55 -5.81 -11.53
C GLN A 35 -11.44 -6.47 -12.34
N VAL A 36 -10.23 -6.50 -11.78
CA VAL A 36 -9.06 -7.16 -12.37
C VAL A 36 -8.50 -8.19 -11.41
N PRO A 37 -7.76 -9.21 -11.88
CA PRO A 37 -7.06 -10.13 -11.00
C PRO A 37 -6.11 -9.37 -10.08
N ILE A 38 -6.01 -9.78 -8.81
CA ILE A 38 -5.13 -9.15 -7.82
C ILE A 38 -3.65 -9.12 -8.27
N ALA A 39 -3.26 -10.03 -9.17
CA ALA A 39 -1.96 -10.03 -9.83
C ALA A 39 -1.59 -8.64 -10.38
N TYR A 40 -2.55 -7.88 -10.89
CA TYR A 40 -2.33 -6.51 -11.37
C TYR A 40 -1.79 -5.58 -10.29
N ALA A 41 -2.43 -5.54 -9.11
CA ALA A 41 -1.98 -4.73 -7.99
C ALA A 41 -0.62 -5.22 -7.44
N VAL A 42 -0.40 -6.53 -7.41
CA VAL A 42 0.87 -7.14 -6.99
C VAL A 42 2.01 -6.75 -7.92
N ASP A 43 1.79 -6.82 -9.24
CA ASP A 43 2.79 -6.43 -10.25
C ASP A 43 3.17 -4.96 -10.13
N ARG A 44 2.16 -4.09 -9.91
CA ARG A 44 2.38 -2.67 -9.68
C ARG A 44 3.20 -2.40 -8.43
N LEU A 45 2.82 -2.98 -7.29
CA LEU A 45 3.59 -2.86 -6.06
C LEU A 45 5.04 -3.28 -6.27
N ILE A 46 5.27 -4.48 -6.82
CA ILE A 46 6.62 -5.01 -7.07
C ILE A 46 7.39 -4.05 -7.98
N SER A 47 6.80 -3.59 -9.08
CA SER A 47 7.44 -2.66 -10.01
C SER A 47 7.84 -1.34 -9.34
N GLU A 48 7.01 -0.81 -8.45
CA GLU A 48 7.22 0.48 -7.78
C GLU A 48 8.25 0.40 -6.64
N VAL A 49 8.42 -0.76 -6.00
CA VAL A 49 9.33 -0.95 -4.85
C VAL A 49 10.65 -1.66 -5.18
N ARG A 50 10.78 -2.22 -6.40
CA ARG A 50 11.96 -3.01 -6.83
C ARG A 50 13.29 -2.27 -6.73
N SER A 51 13.28 -0.94 -6.76
CA SER A 51 14.48 -0.12 -6.66
C SER A 51 15.02 0.03 -5.22
N VAL A 52 14.42 -0.61 -4.23
CA VAL A 52 14.76 -0.42 -2.81
C VAL A 52 15.44 -1.66 -2.23
N ARG A 53 16.43 -1.46 -1.37
CA ARG A 53 17.41 -2.46 -0.90
C ARG A 53 16.83 -3.65 -0.11
N TYR A 54 15.57 -3.56 0.35
CA TYR A 54 14.94 -4.51 1.28
C TYR A 54 13.63 -5.11 0.75
N PHE A 55 13.61 -5.51 -0.53
CA PHE A 55 12.45 -6.14 -1.14
C PHE A 55 12.47 -7.67 -0.96
N SER A 56 11.29 -8.29 -0.88
CA SER A 56 11.17 -9.75 -0.94
C SER A 56 11.10 -10.21 -2.39
N ASP A 57 11.73 -11.32 -2.75
CA ASP A 57 11.53 -11.92 -4.09
C ASP A 57 10.21 -12.70 -4.22
N SER A 58 9.44 -12.82 -3.13
CA SER A 58 8.23 -13.65 -3.10
C SER A 58 7.00 -12.88 -3.53
N ARG A 59 6.61 -13.06 -4.80
CA ARG A 59 5.31 -12.60 -5.32
C ARG A 59 4.13 -13.06 -4.45
N LEU A 60 4.17 -14.29 -3.94
CA LEU A 60 3.13 -14.85 -3.09
C LEU A 60 3.04 -14.12 -1.74
N TRP A 61 4.19 -13.71 -1.18
CA TRP A 61 4.24 -12.90 0.03
C TRP A 61 3.52 -11.56 -0.20
N TYR A 62 3.85 -10.84 -1.29
CA TYR A 62 3.18 -9.57 -1.62
C TYR A 62 1.68 -9.75 -1.85
N GLN A 63 1.26 -10.81 -2.55
CA GLN A 63 -0.15 -11.08 -2.75
C GLN A 63 -0.88 -11.26 -1.41
N ARG A 64 -0.33 -12.08 -0.50
CA ARG A 64 -0.93 -12.28 0.83
C ARG A 64 -0.91 -11.01 1.65
N TYR A 65 0.16 -10.22 1.55
CA TYR A 65 0.29 -8.95 2.25
C TYR A 65 -0.81 -7.98 1.81
N ILE A 66 -0.94 -7.73 0.50
CA ILE A 66 -1.99 -6.89 -0.08
C ILE A 66 -3.39 -7.39 0.32
N ILE A 67 -3.66 -8.70 0.21
CA ILE A 67 -4.97 -9.25 0.62
C ILE A 67 -5.24 -8.95 2.09
N ARG A 68 -4.24 -9.10 2.97
CA ARG A 68 -4.40 -8.87 4.41
C ARG A 68 -4.59 -7.39 4.75
N THR A 69 -3.85 -6.50 4.11
CA THR A 69 -3.75 -5.09 4.53
C THR A 69 -4.64 -4.14 3.75
N LEU A 70 -4.95 -4.46 2.48
CA LEU A 70 -5.65 -3.57 1.54
C LEU A 70 -6.99 -4.14 1.05
N SER A 71 -7.51 -5.17 1.72
CA SER A 71 -8.76 -5.84 1.32
C SER A 71 -9.91 -4.87 1.12
N GLN A 72 -10.12 -3.99 2.10
CA GLN A 72 -11.20 -3.01 2.06
C GLN A 72 -10.89 -1.87 1.08
N ASP A 73 -9.66 -1.37 1.12
CA ASP A 73 -9.24 -0.23 0.30
C ASP A 73 -9.38 -0.54 -1.20
N LEU A 74 -8.88 -1.70 -1.64
CA LEU A 74 -8.91 -2.11 -3.04
C LEU A 74 -10.17 -2.92 -3.43
N GLN A 75 -11.14 -3.08 -2.52
CA GLN A 75 -12.33 -3.93 -2.70
C GLN A 75 -11.95 -5.33 -3.19
N ILE A 76 -11.04 -5.97 -2.45
CA ILE A 76 -10.55 -7.29 -2.79
C ILE A 76 -11.62 -8.32 -2.45
N LEU A 77 -11.96 -9.14 -3.43
CA LEU A 77 -12.97 -10.18 -3.28
C LEU A 77 -12.54 -11.45 -4.00
N LYS A 78 -12.98 -12.59 -3.48
CA LYS A 78 -12.69 -13.90 -4.08
C LYS A 78 -13.85 -14.30 -4.98
N VAL A 79 -13.61 -14.39 -6.28
CA VAL A 79 -14.57 -14.91 -7.27
C VAL A 79 -14.14 -16.32 -7.66
N ARG A 80 -14.94 -17.31 -7.28
CA ARG A 80 -14.60 -18.74 -7.44
C ARG A 80 -13.24 -19.04 -6.82
N ASN A 81 -12.21 -19.32 -7.64
CA ASN A 81 -10.85 -19.62 -7.19
C ASN A 81 -9.83 -18.53 -7.53
N ARG A 82 -10.29 -17.29 -7.80
CA ARG A 82 -9.41 -16.16 -8.13
C ARG A 82 -9.71 -14.95 -7.25
N TRP A 83 -8.65 -14.27 -6.83
CA TRP A 83 -8.74 -13.01 -6.11
C TRP A 83 -8.79 -11.87 -7.12
N MET A 84 -9.77 -11.00 -6.96
CA MET A 84 -10.04 -9.84 -7.80
C MET A 84 -9.95 -8.57 -6.96
N CYS A 85 -9.62 -7.44 -7.58
CA CYS A 85 -9.66 -6.13 -6.96
C CYS A 85 -10.19 -5.08 -7.95
N SER A 86 -10.62 -3.95 -7.42
CA SER A 86 -11.06 -2.81 -8.22
C SER A 86 -9.88 -2.22 -8.99
N LYS A 87 -10.01 -2.17 -10.33
CA LYS A 87 -8.96 -1.63 -11.21
C LYS A 87 -8.70 -0.16 -10.93
N GLY A 88 -9.76 0.66 -10.87
CA GLY A 88 -9.58 2.10 -10.67
C GLY A 88 -9.00 2.45 -9.30
N ARG A 89 -9.31 1.65 -8.26
CA ARG A 89 -8.69 1.80 -6.94
C ARG A 89 -7.22 1.37 -6.93
N ALA A 90 -6.89 0.26 -7.60
CA ALA A 90 -5.51 -0.13 -7.79
C ALA A 90 -4.74 0.92 -8.61
N ASP A 91 -5.39 1.53 -9.61
CA ASP A 91 -4.85 2.61 -10.44
C ASP A 91 -4.51 3.87 -9.65
N ALA A 92 -5.42 4.32 -8.80
CA ALA A 92 -5.24 5.49 -7.94
C ALA A 92 -4.30 5.27 -6.74
N MET A 93 -3.98 4.02 -6.42
CA MET A 93 -3.08 3.68 -5.32
C MET A 93 -1.63 4.05 -5.67
N ASP A 94 -0.99 4.79 -4.78
CA ASP A 94 0.47 4.94 -4.76
C ASP A 94 1.04 3.83 -3.86
N PHE A 95 1.39 2.70 -4.47
CA PHE A 95 1.86 1.52 -3.73
C PHE A 95 3.22 1.79 -3.08
N LYS A 96 4.07 2.59 -3.73
CA LYS A 96 5.34 3.03 -3.16
C LYS A 96 5.15 3.80 -1.86
N LEU A 97 4.30 4.83 -1.86
CA LEU A 97 4.01 5.63 -0.68
C LEU A 97 3.44 4.77 0.45
N TRP A 98 2.46 3.93 0.13
CA TRP A 98 1.82 3.05 1.10
C TRP A 98 2.81 2.04 1.72
N PHE A 99 3.63 1.40 0.89
CA PHE A 99 4.55 0.33 1.32
C PHE A 99 5.65 0.89 2.24
N PHE A 100 6.30 1.99 1.83
CA PHE A 100 7.39 2.55 2.62
C PHE A 100 6.94 3.30 3.87
N CYS A 101 5.72 3.84 3.90
CA CYS A 101 5.23 4.46 5.12
C CYS A 101 4.96 3.44 6.24
N ARG A 102 4.64 2.17 5.90
CA ARG A 102 4.47 1.09 6.88
C ARG A 102 5.77 0.38 7.23
N ASP A 103 6.70 0.27 6.28
CA ASP A 103 7.95 -0.48 6.50
C ASP A 103 9.08 0.36 7.13
N LEU A 104 9.00 1.70 7.10
CA LEU A 104 9.99 2.59 7.74
C LEU A 104 9.79 2.77 9.26
N GLU A 105 8.85 2.06 9.89
CA GLU A 105 8.82 1.93 11.35
C GLU A 105 10.05 1.14 11.89
N TYR A 106 10.80 0.44 11.02
CA TYR A 106 11.92 -0.41 11.41
C TYR A 106 13.32 0.16 11.13
N GLU A 107 13.44 1.39 10.65
CA GLU A 107 14.74 2.10 10.54
C GLU A 107 14.74 3.39 11.36
N ILE A 108 14.73 3.26 12.69
CA ILE A 108 15.24 4.27 13.65
C ILE A 108 16.07 3.56 14.71
#